data_AF-A0A3M1LVQ9-F1
#
_entry.id   AF-A0A3M1LVQ9-F1
#
_cell.length_a   1.000
_cell.length_b   1.000
_cell.length_c   1.000
_cell.angle_alpha   90.00
_cell.angle_beta   90.00
_cell.angle_gamma   90.00
#
_symmetry.space_group_name_H-M   'P 1'
#
loop_
_entity.id
_entity.type
_entity.pdbx_description
1 polymer ?
#
loop_
_entity_poly.entity_id
_entity_poly.type
_entity_poly.pdbx_seq_one_letter_code
_entity_poly.pdbx_strand_id
1 'polypeptide(L)'
;MARRPGRSRPRRCPAIFRLLAGRIPSRRLERGHQSFPNPMEIIMTLMLHAGASALDYADLRLLETPAPTPTHVPIPHHRLVDMVRHTLGFYGHAVAEEHHGVTPDGMRYFGVLSLTSTYGDYTDTVGLRNSHDKTFPVGISFGSRVFVCDNLAFIADHVVRRRHTPNARRDLPGLVGDLIEPLADQREAQHRAIARYRATELSPGAADHAILELYRAGVITVTRIAEILARWQDPPCDWGGPSAWRLFNCVTQALAGRIAENPSLTRRLHEVIDAICIGESADAPVPAALPAAV
;
A
#
# COMPACT_ATOMS: atom_id res chain seq x y z
N MET A 1 -66.98 -4.32 -17.58
CA MET A 1 -67.37 -2.96 -17.13
C MET A 1 -66.22 -2.36 -16.33
N ALA A 2 -65.81 -1.16 -16.69
CA ALA A 2 -64.58 -0.48 -16.27
C ALA A 2 -64.72 0.30 -14.95
N ARG A 3 -63.59 0.51 -14.24
CA ARG A 3 -62.99 1.83 -13.89
C ARG A 3 -62.09 1.77 -12.63
N ARG A 4 -60.82 2.18 -12.79
CA ARG A 4 -60.06 3.01 -11.80
C ARG A 4 -60.51 4.50 -12.00
N PRO A 5 -60.10 5.54 -11.23
CA PRO A 5 -59.02 5.67 -10.21
C PRO A 5 -59.33 6.60 -9.00
N GLY A 6 -58.35 6.83 -8.10
CA GLY A 6 -58.36 7.96 -7.17
C GLY A 6 -57.11 8.10 -6.30
N ARG A 7 -56.19 9.02 -6.65
CA ARG A 7 -55.07 9.50 -5.81
C ARG A 7 -55.60 10.50 -4.77
N SER A 8 -55.12 10.43 -3.53
CA SER A 8 -55.27 11.52 -2.54
C SER A 8 -53.94 11.85 -1.87
N ARG A 9 -53.69 13.16 -1.72
CA ARG A 9 -52.45 13.83 -1.27
C ARG A 9 -52.20 13.67 0.25
N PRO A 10 -50.94 13.78 0.73
CA PRO A 10 -50.66 13.81 2.16
C PRO A 10 -50.97 15.18 2.79
N ARG A 11 -51.34 15.11 4.07
CA ARG A 11 -51.88 16.17 4.94
C ARG A 11 -50.81 17.19 5.36
N ARG A 12 -51.23 18.46 5.44
CA ARG A 12 -50.49 19.56 6.07
C ARG A 12 -50.61 19.47 7.60
N CYS A 13 -49.51 19.66 8.33
CA CYS A 13 -49.52 20.04 9.74
C CYS A 13 -49.15 21.53 9.88
N PRO A 14 -49.74 22.28 10.84
CA PRO A 14 -49.57 23.73 10.95
C PRO A 14 -48.48 24.16 11.94
N ALA A 15 -47.79 25.23 11.54
CA ALA A 15 -47.17 26.34 12.29
C ALA A 15 -46.79 26.17 13.78
N ILE A 16 -45.49 26.38 14.08
CA ILE A 16 -45.01 27.11 15.26
C ILE A 16 -43.88 28.08 14.87
N PHE A 17 -44.19 29.37 15.01
CA PHE A 17 -43.40 30.57 15.34
C PHE A 17 -42.01 30.89 14.75
N ARG A 18 -42.01 32.05 14.06
CA ARG A 18 -40.93 33.05 13.83
C ARG A 18 -39.98 33.24 15.02
N LEU A 19 -38.69 33.45 14.73
CA LEU A 19 -37.98 34.70 15.07
C LEU A 19 -36.59 34.78 14.40
N LEU A 20 -36.15 36.02 14.13
CA LEU A 20 -34.83 36.49 13.67
C LEU A 20 -34.63 36.58 12.14
N ALA A 21 -35.16 37.68 11.60
CA ALA A 21 -34.66 38.32 10.39
C ALA A 21 -33.33 39.04 10.71
N GLY A 22 -32.24 38.58 10.10
CA GLY A 22 -30.94 39.25 10.07
C GLY A 22 -30.46 39.31 8.62
N ARG A 23 -30.27 40.52 8.11
CA ARG A 23 -29.79 40.83 6.75
C ARG A 23 -28.44 40.15 6.46
N ILE A 24 -28.37 39.33 5.41
CA ILE A 24 -27.10 38.88 4.81
C ILE A 24 -26.88 39.70 3.53
N PRO A 25 -25.77 40.44 3.38
CA PRO A 25 -25.47 41.14 2.14
C PRO A 25 -25.02 40.16 1.06
N SER A 26 -25.61 40.27 -0.13
CA SER A 26 -25.23 39.51 -1.32
C SER A 26 -23.87 39.97 -1.85
N ARG A 27 -22.79 39.28 -1.45
CA ARG A 27 -21.50 39.38 -2.14
C ARG A 27 -21.48 38.42 -3.33
N ARG A 28 -21.43 39.00 -4.52
CA ARG A 28 -21.12 38.35 -5.80
C ARG A 28 -19.74 37.68 -5.65
N LEU A 29 -19.71 36.35 -5.60
CA LEU A 29 -18.47 35.58 -5.61
C LEU A 29 -17.96 35.56 -7.07
N GLU A 30 -16.91 36.32 -7.34
CA GLU A 30 -16.19 36.22 -8.60
C GLU A 30 -15.53 34.84 -8.69
N ARG A 31 -15.78 34.14 -9.81
CA ARG A 31 -15.17 32.85 -10.12
C ARG A 31 -13.70 33.07 -10.45
N GLY A 32 -12.85 33.07 -9.42
CA GLY A 32 -11.43 32.81 -9.59
C GLY A 32 -11.26 31.38 -10.10
N HIS A 33 -10.59 31.23 -11.24
CA HIS A 33 -10.09 29.94 -11.72
C HIS A 33 -9.13 29.40 -10.65
N GLN A 34 -9.64 28.54 -9.76
CA GLN A 34 -8.78 27.64 -9.01
C GLN A 34 -8.41 26.53 -9.98
N SER A 35 -7.20 26.64 -10.52
CA SER A 35 -6.55 25.55 -11.24
C SER A 35 -6.50 24.36 -10.29
N PHE A 36 -7.33 23.34 -10.54
CA PHE A 36 -7.18 22.05 -9.88
C PHE A 36 -5.81 21.49 -10.26
N PRO A 37 -4.97 21.04 -9.31
CA PRO A 37 -3.74 20.35 -9.65
C PRO A 37 -4.07 19.08 -10.43
N ASN A 38 -3.25 18.78 -11.43
CA ASN A 38 -3.37 17.56 -12.24
C ASN A 38 -3.39 16.31 -11.32
N PRO A 39 -4.22 15.30 -11.59
CA PRO A 39 -4.32 14.08 -10.76
C PRO A 39 -3.09 13.14 -10.82
N MET A 40 -1.92 13.63 -11.24
CA MET A 40 -0.73 12.82 -11.53
C MET A 40 0.50 13.10 -10.65
N GLU A 41 0.36 13.88 -9.56
CA GLU A 41 1.39 14.00 -8.53
C GLU A 41 0.83 13.58 -7.17
N ILE A 42 0.75 12.27 -6.95
CA ILE A 42 0.72 11.73 -5.59
C ILE A 42 2.16 11.80 -5.09
N ILE A 43 2.53 12.92 -4.47
CA ILE A 43 3.82 13.12 -3.83
C ILE A 43 3.93 12.09 -2.69
N MET A 44 4.88 11.17 -2.83
CA MET A 44 5.26 10.24 -1.78
C MET A 44 5.61 11.04 -0.51
N THR A 45 4.75 10.95 0.50
CA THR A 45 5.01 11.57 1.80
C THR A 45 5.26 10.45 2.79
N LEU A 46 6.49 10.35 3.27
CA LEU A 46 6.82 9.56 4.45
C LEU A 46 5.91 10.02 5.59
N MET A 47 4.95 9.19 6.01
CA MET A 47 4.04 9.54 7.10
C MET A 47 4.78 9.49 8.44
N LEU A 48 5.36 10.63 8.83
CA LEU A 48 6.09 10.80 10.09
C LEU A 48 5.10 11.05 11.24
N HIS A 49 4.36 10.03 11.66
CA HIS A 49 3.30 10.18 12.67
C HIS A 49 3.81 10.33 14.12
N ALA A 50 5.11 10.15 14.37
CA ALA A 50 5.69 10.09 15.72
C ALA A 50 6.80 11.12 15.97
N GLY A 51 6.58 12.38 15.57
CA GLY A 51 7.47 13.50 15.90
C GLY A 51 8.78 13.57 15.13
N ALA A 52 8.96 12.73 14.10
CA ALA A 52 10.08 12.83 13.18
C ALA A 52 9.83 13.93 12.13
N SER A 53 10.90 14.57 11.66
CA SER A 53 10.87 15.58 10.60
C SER A 53 11.54 15.04 9.34
N ALA A 54 11.00 15.43 8.18
CA ALA A 54 11.63 15.13 6.91
C ALA A 54 12.97 15.86 6.80
N LEU A 55 13.94 15.24 6.16
CA LEU A 55 15.24 15.84 5.84
C LEU A 55 15.73 15.34 4.49
N ASP A 56 16.58 16.11 3.84
CA ASP A 56 17.25 15.65 2.63
C ASP A 56 18.40 14.68 2.96
N TYR A 57 18.93 14.02 1.94
CA TYR A 57 20.05 13.10 2.12
C TYR A 57 21.36 13.81 2.49
N ALA A 58 21.54 15.08 2.12
CA ALA A 58 22.75 15.84 2.47
C ALA A 58 22.80 16.13 3.98
N ASP A 59 21.70 16.59 4.56
CA ASP A 59 21.48 16.81 5.99
C ASP A 59 21.60 15.50 6.77
N LEU A 60 21.10 14.39 6.22
CA LEU A 60 21.25 13.07 6.83
C LEU A 60 22.73 12.67 7.05
N ARG A 61 23.64 13.13 6.17
CA ARG A 61 25.09 12.89 6.30
C ARG A 61 25.74 13.74 7.38
N LEU A 62 25.13 14.87 7.74
CA LEU A 62 25.63 15.80 8.75
C LEU A 62 25.24 15.39 10.18
N LEU A 63 24.29 14.46 10.33
CA LEU A 63 23.89 13.96 11.64
C LEU A 63 25.06 13.30 12.38
N GLU A 64 25.26 13.73 13.62
CA GLU A 64 26.27 13.14 14.49
C GLU A 64 25.92 11.69 14.83
N THR A 65 26.91 10.82 14.74
CA THR A 65 26.77 9.43 15.19
C THR A 65 27.39 9.31 16.59
N PRO A 66 26.63 8.83 17.60
CA PRO A 66 27.16 8.70 18.95
C PRO A 66 28.40 7.82 19.02
N ALA A 67 29.28 8.12 19.98
CA ALA A 67 30.48 7.33 20.22
C ALA A 67 30.13 5.86 20.53
N PRO A 68 30.90 4.88 19.98
CA PRO A 68 30.66 3.49 20.25
C PRO A 68 30.99 3.12 21.71
N THR A 69 30.26 2.16 22.26
CA THR A 69 30.59 1.47 23.52
C THR A 69 31.06 0.04 23.21
N PRO A 70 31.64 -0.71 24.17
CA PRO A 70 32.10 -2.08 23.93
C PRO A 70 31.02 -3.03 23.38
N THR A 71 29.75 -2.77 23.71
CA THR A 71 28.61 -3.62 23.33
C THR A 71 27.70 -2.99 22.29
N HIS A 72 27.88 -1.70 21.98
CA HIS A 72 27.03 -0.94 21.07
C HIS A 72 27.86 -0.08 20.13
N VAL A 73 27.88 -0.42 18.85
CA VAL A 73 28.60 0.30 17.80
C VAL A 73 27.58 0.84 16.79
N PRO A 74 27.13 2.09 16.96
CA PRO A 74 26.17 2.72 16.06
C PRO A 74 26.65 2.73 14.60
N ILE A 75 25.73 2.47 13.67
CA ILE A 75 25.96 2.61 12.23
C ILE A 75 25.36 3.97 11.84
N PRO A 76 26.14 4.91 11.27
CA PRO A 76 25.61 6.19 10.81
C PRO A 76 24.42 5.99 9.86
N HIS A 77 23.38 6.79 9.99
CA HIS A 77 22.15 6.61 9.20
C HIS A 77 22.42 6.66 7.69
N HIS A 78 23.19 7.64 7.23
CA HIS A 78 23.58 7.74 5.82
C HIS A 78 24.34 6.51 5.30
N ARG A 79 25.16 5.83 6.13
CA ARG A 79 25.91 4.64 5.71
C ARG A 79 25.00 3.45 5.43
N LEU A 80 23.87 3.35 6.13
CA LEU A 80 22.86 2.33 5.82
C LEU A 80 22.26 2.61 4.44
N VAL A 81 21.90 3.87 4.17
CA VAL A 81 21.34 4.30 2.88
C VAL A 81 22.32 4.04 1.75
N ASP A 82 23.58 4.44 1.91
CA ASP A 82 24.65 4.23 0.92
C ASP A 82 24.84 2.76 0.58
N MET A 83 24.89 1.91 1.60
CA MET A 83 25.06 0.47 1.43
C MET A 83 23.90 -0.12 0.64
N VAL A 84 22.65 0.23 1.01
CA VAL A 84 21.46 -0.27 0.29
C VAL A 84 21.41 0.26 -1.14
N ARG A 85 21.67 1.55 -1.39
CA ARG A 85 21.72 2.12 -2.74
C ARG A 85 22.79 1.43 -3.60
N HIS A 86 23.98 1.23 -3.04
CA HIS A 86 25.07 0.57 -3.77
C HIS A 86 24.71 -0.87 -4.13
N THR A 87 24.19 -1.64 -3.17
CA THR A 87 23.79 -3.03 -3.42
C THR A 87 22.62 -3.13 -4.40
N LEU A 88 21.62 -2.23 -4.30
CA LEU A 88 20.54 -2.12 -5.29
C LEU A 88 21.11 -1.90 -6.70
N GLY A 89 22.00 -0.92 -6.86
CA GLY A 89 22.63 -0.62 -8.14
C GLY A 89 23.48 -1.78 -8.67
N PHE A 90 24.20 -2.48 -7.78
CA PHE A 90 24.98 -3.66 -8.13
C PHE A 90 24.11 -4.79 -8.73
N TYR A 91 22.91 -5.02 -8.18
CA TYR A 91 21.93 -5.97 -8.71
C TYR A 91 21.01 -5.39 -9.81
N GLY A 92 21.33 -4.22 -10.36
CA GLY A 92 20.60 -3.63 -11.49
C GLY A 92 19.27 -2.96 -11.13
N HIS A 93 19.06 -2.63 -9.85
CA HIS A 93 17.89 -1.88 -9.40
C HIS A 93 18.21 -0.38 -9.29
N ALA A 94 17.43 0.44 -10.01
CA ALA A 94 17.54 1.90 -9.95
C ALA A 94 16.59 2.46 -8.88
N VAL A 95 17.09 3.39 -8.07
CA VAL A 95 16.26 4.19 -7.14
C VAL A 95 15.72 5.40 -7.91
N ALA A 96 14.40 5.52 -7.98
CA ALA A 96 13.70 6.62 -8.64
C ALA A 96 13.49 7.81 -7.70
N GLU A 97 13.13 7.54 -6.45
CA GLU A 97 12.82 8.56 -5.45
C GLU A 97 13.19 8.06 -4.05
N GLU A 98 13.46 8.98 -3.14
CA GLU A 98 13.73 8.66 -1.75
C GLU A 98 13.18 9.72 -0.79
N HIS A 99 12.70 9.24 0.35
CA HIS A 99 12.29 10.09 1.45
C HIS A 99 12.99 9.64 2.72
N HIS A 100 13.38 10.62 3.52
CA HIS A 100 14.09 10.41 4.75
C HIS A 100 13.39 11.20 5.87
N GLY A 101 13.39 10.62 7.06
CA GLY A 101 12.91 11.27 8.26
C GLY A 101 13.72 10.86 9.46
N VAL A 102 13.87 11.78 10.40
CA VAL A 102 14.61 11.57 11.64
C VAL A 102 13.86 12.18 12.82
N THR A 103 14.00 11.60 14.01
CA THR A 103 13.52 12.23 15.24
C THR A 103 14.30 13.51 15.57
N PRO A 104 13.74 14.44 16.38
CA PRO A 104 14.36 15.74 16.62
C PRO A 104 15.73 15.67 17.30
N ASP A 105 15.99 14.58 18.01
CA ASP A 105 17.28 14.27 18.65
C ASP A 105 18.31 13.64 17.70
N GLY A 106 17.94 13.38 16.43
CA GLY A 106 18.80 12.74 15.43
C GLY A 106 18.97 11.23 15.62
N MET A 107 18.37 10.62 16.65
CA MET A 107 18.74 9.27 17.09
C MET A 107 18.02 8.14 16.36
N ARG A 108 16.87 8.42 15.73
CA ARG A 108 16.01 7.43 15.07
C ARG A 108 15.68 7.87 13.66
N TYR A 109 16.09 7.06 12.71
CA TYR A 109 15.94 7.29 11.29
C TYR A 109 14.93 6.34 10.66
N PHE A 110 14.18 6.88 9.70
CA PHE A 110 13.26 6.18 8.81
C PHE A 110 13.48 6.63 7.37
N GLY A 111 13.46 5.69 6.44
CA GLY A 111 13.63 5.98 5.03
C GLY A 111 12.74 5.09 4.17
N VAL A 112 12.36 5.60 3.00
CA VAL A 112 11.72 4.83 1.95
C VAL A 112 12.44 5.16 0.65
N LEU A 113 12.92 4.13 -0.05
CA LEU A 113 13.48 4.23 -1.40
C LEU A 113 12.47 3.64 -2.38
N SER A 114 12.00 4.40 -3.34
CA SER A 114 11.17 3.95 -4.44
C SER A 114 12.08 3.50 -5.58
N LEU A 115 11.91 2.27 -6.04
CA LEU A 115 12.66 1.72 -7.17
C LEU A 115 11.92 2.01 -8.48
N THR A 116 12.68 2.23 -9.56
CA THR A 116 12.10 2.32 -10.90
C THR A 116 11.38 1.02 -11.22
N SER A 117 10.09 1.12 -11.54
CA SER A 117 9.29 -0.03 -11.95
C SER A 117 9.64 -0.44 -13.37
N THR A 118 9.91 -1.74 -13.58
CA THR A 118 10.03 -2.31 -14.93
C THR A 118 8.67 -2.41 -15.63
N TYR A 119 7.57 -2.43 -14.86
CA TYR A 119 6.24 -2.79 -15.34
C TYR A 119 5.20 -1.66 -15.21
N GLY A 120 5.61 -0.47 -14.74
CA GLY A 120 4.82 0.78 -14.75
C GLY A 120 3.64 0.88 -13.77
N ASP A 121 3.09 -0.25 -13.31
CA ASP A 121 1.79 -0.31 -12.62
C ASP A 121 1.87 -0.44 -11.08
N TYR A 122 3.08 -0.60 -10.54
CA TYR A 122 3.37 -0.56 -9.11
C TYR A 122 4.83 -0.15 -8.90
N THR A 123 5.09 0.49 -7.75
CA THR A 123 6.43 0.90 -7.34
C THR A 123 6.94 -0.06 -6.28
N ASP A 124 8.06 -0.70 -6.54
CA ASP A 124 8.77 -1.45 -5.52
C ASP A 124 9.45 -0.47 -4.57
N THR A 125 9.36 -0.73 -3.27
CA THR A 125 9.82 0.17 -2.22
C THR A 125 10.71 -0.56 -1.24
N VAL A 126 11.75 0.12 -0.80
CA VAL A 126 12.66 -0.35 0.25
C VAL A 126 12.47 0.52 1.48
N GLY A 127 11.91 -0.05 2.52
CA GLY A 127 11.80 0.57 3.83
C GLY A 127 13.09 0.41 4.62
N LEU A 128 13.57 1.51 5.19
CA LEU A 128 14.75 1.58 6.02
C LEU A 128 14.38 2.12 7.40
N ARG A 129 14.96 1.54 8.44
CA ARG A 129 14.97 2.14 9.77
C ARG A 129 16.28 1.88 10.48
N ASN A 130 16.71 2.84 11.28
CA ASN A 130 17.93 2.73 12.06
C ASN A 130 17.78 3.51 13.37
N SER A 131 18.32 3.01 14.49
CA SER A 131 18.36 3.76 15.75
C SER A 131 19.70 3.66 16.46
N HIS A 132 20.20 4.79 16.93
CA HIS A 132 21.43 4.86 17.73
C HIS A 132 21.16 4.68 19.23
N ASP A 133 19.93 4.91 19.69
CA ASP A 133 19.51 4.85 21.10
C ASP A 133 19.07 3.46 21.57
N LYS A 134 19.26 2.43 20.73
CA LYS A 134 18.87 1.02 20.99
C LYS A 134 17.36 0.76 21.00
N THR A 135 16.53 1.72 20.60
CA THR A 135 15.06 1.51 20.51
C THR A 135 14.72 0.38 19.56
N PHE A 136 15.44 0.27 18.44
CA PHE A 136 15.30 -0.83 17.48
C PHE A 136 16.58 -1.11 16.69
N PRO A 137 16.82 -2.37 16.27
CA PRO A 137 17.94 -2.69 15.39
C PRO A 137 17.76 -2.05 14.01
N VAL A 138 18.84 -2.05 13.21
CA VAL A 138 18.75 -1.78 11.77
C VAL A 138 17.66 -2.66 11.17
N GLY A 139 16.73 -2.05 10.45
CA GLY A 139 15.64 -2.70 9.75
C GLY A 139 15.67 -2.36 8.27
N ILE A 140 15.66 -3.36 7.42
CA ILE A 140 15.50 -3.22 5.97
C ILE A 140 14.34 -4.11 5.57
N SER A 141 13.40 -3.58 4.80
CA SER A 141 12.24 -4.31 4.31
C SER A 141 11.98 -3.97 2.86
N PHE A 142 11.59 -4.98 2.09
CA PHE A 142 11.07 -4.78 0.74
C PHE A 142 9.55 -4.84 0.77
N GLY A 143 8.92 -4.13 -0.15
CA GLY A 143 7.49 -4.14 -0.32
C GLY A 143 7.10 -3.49 -1.62
N SER A 144 5.87 -3.69 -2.03
CA SER A 144 5.33 -3.17 -3.27
C SER A 144 4.18 -2.24 -2.96
N ARG A 145 4.16 -1.08 -3.59
CA ARG A 145 3.03 -0.18 -3.52
C ARG A 145 2.35 -0.14 -4.87
N VAL A 146 1.06 -0.43 -4.89
CA VAL A 146 0.20 -0.14 -6.05
C VAL A 146 -0.03 1.37 -6.09
N PHE A 147 0.21 2.02 -7.24
CA PHE A 147 0.14 3.49 -7.37
C PHE A 147 -1.12 4.10 -6.76
N VAL A 148 -2.25 3.40 -6.88
CA VAL A 148 -3.58 3.87 -6.47
C VAL A 148 -3.88 3.70 -4.97
N CYS A 149 -3.03 2.99 -4.22
CA CYS A 149 -3.29 2.63 -2.82
C CYS A 149 -2.14 3.12 -1.93
N ASP A 150 -2.40 4.13 -1.09
CA ASP A 150 -1.44 4.61 -0.07
C ASP A 150 -1.11 3.61 1.04
N ASN A 151 -1.63 2.38 0.95
CA ASN A 151 -1.68 1.43 2.05
C ASN A 151 -0.37 0.69 2.31
N LEU A 152 0.70 1.00 1.57
CA LEU A 152 2.01 0.35 1.64
C LEU A 152 1.84 -1.15 1.91
N ALA A 153 1.36 -1.89 0.90
CA ALA A 153 1.23 -3.34 0.98
C ALA A 153 2.64 -3.94 1.03
N PHE A 154 3.26 -3.88 2.20
CA PHE A 154 4.52 -4.53 2.46
C PHE A 154 4.24 -6.03 2.46
N ILE A 155 4.59 -6.67 1.35
CA ILE A 155 5.09 -8.04 1.40
C ILE A 155 6.47 -7.91 2.07
N ALA A 156 6.48 -7.70 3.40
CA ALA A 156 7.72 -7.70 4.17
C ALA A 156 8.18 -9.15 4.35
N ASP A 157 8.37 -9.88 3.24
CA ASP A 157 8.84 -11.26 3.24
C ASP A 157 10.28 -11.34 3.79
N HIS A 158 11.02 -10.24 3.72
CA HIS A 158 12.39 -10.18 4.22
C HIS A 158 12.64 -8.92 5.03
N VAL A 159 12.74 -9.09 6.36
CA VAL A 159 13.14 -8.04 7.29
C VAL A 159 14.50 -8.39 7.88
N VAL A 160 15.56 -7.73 7.42
CA VAL A 160 16.85 -7.83 8.11
C VAL A 160 16.75 -7.04 9.40
N ARG A 161 17.01 -7.70 10.55
CA ARG A 161 17.10 -7.06 11.87
C ARG A 161 18.50 -7.24 12.42
N ARG A 162 19.37 -6.24 12.25
CA ARG A 162 20.76 -6.30 12.74
C ARG A 162 20.99 -5.32 13.89
N ARG A 163 21.38 -5.86 15.05
CA ARG A 163 21.78 -5.03 16.21
C ARG A 163 23.12 -4.33 15.95
N HIS A 164 23.31 -3.17 16.55
CA HIS A 164 24.54 -2.36 16.52
C HIS A 164 25.65 -2.97 17.39
N THR A 165 26.20 -4.12 17.00
CA THR A 165 27.34 -4.74 17.69
C THR A 165 28.65 -4.44 16.95
N PRO A 166 29.84 -4.64 17.53
CA PRO A 166 31.12 -4.51 16.81
C PRO A 166 31.17 -5.28 15.47
N ASN A 167 30.55 -6.46 15.42
CA ASN A 167 30.48 -7.30 14.21
C ASN A 167 29.49 -6.79 13.14
N ALA A 168 28.61 -5.84 13.47
CA ALA A 168 27.55 -5.41 12.57
C ALA A 168 28.09 -4.79 11.28
N ARG A 169 29.22 -4.08 11.34
CA ARG A 169 29.87 -3.51 10.16
C ARG A 169 30.38 -4.57 9.18
N ARG A 170 30.81 -5.72 9.70
CA ARG A 170 31.27 -6.87 8.89
C ARG A 170 30.08 -7.64 8.30
N ASP A 171 29.06 -7.87 9.11
CA ASP A 171 27.96 -8.78 8.73
C ASP A 171 26.90 -8.09 7.85
N LEU A 172 26.64 -6.79 8.07
CA LEU A 172 25.55 -6.08 7.42
C LEU A 172 25.65 -6.07 5.88
N PRO A 173 26.83 -5.88 5.24
CA PRO A 173 26.93 -5.95 3.78
C PRO A 173 26.47 -7.28 3.19
N GLY A 174 26.84 -8.40 3.83
CA GLY A 174 26.38 -9.74 3.41
C GLY A 174 24.87 -9.89 3.54
N LEU A 175 24.31 -9.49 4.70
CA LEU A 175 22.86 -9.52 4.93
C LEU A 175 22.07 -8.64 3.94
N VAL A 176 22.63 -7.51 3.53
CA VAL A 176 22.02 -6.63 2.51
C VAL A 176 22.13 -7.27 1.13
N GLY A 177 23.24 -7.95 0.84
CA GLY A 177 23.43 -8.74 -0.38
C GLY A 177 22.41 -9.86 -0.52
N ASP A 178 22.34 -10.76 0.47
CA ASP A 178 21.41 -11.91 0.51
C ASP A 178 19.94 -11.48 0.37
N LEU A 179 19.64 -10.26 0.82
CA LEU A 179 18.32 -9.67 0.80
C LEU A 179 17.94 -9.09 -0.58
N ILE A 180 18.90 -8.47 -1.28
CA ILE A 180 18.66 -7.77 -2.55
C ILE A 180 18.87 -8.70 -3.74
N GLU A 181 19.77 -9.68 -3.66
CA GLU A 181 20.04 -10.63 -4.74
C GLU A 181 18.77 -11.26 -5.35
N PRO A 182 17.81 -11.82 -4.58
CA PRO A 182 16.62 -12.44 -5.16
C PRO A 182 15.55 -11.42 -5.62
N LEU A 183 15.78 -10.12 -5.43
CA LEU A 183 14.75 -9.10 -5.61
C LEU A 183 14.25 -9.03 -7.06
N ALA A 184 15.11 -9.25 -8.06
CA ALA A 184 14.69 -9.27 -9.46
C ALA A 184 13.61 -10.35 -9.73
N ASP A 185 13.87 -11.58 -9.29
CA ASP A 185 12.95 -12.72 -9.46
C ASP A 185 11.64 -12.49 -8.70
N GLN A 186 11.73 -11.91 -7.49
CA GLN A 186 10.56 -11.57 -6.67
C GLN A 186 9.67 -10.55 -7.36
N ARG A 187 10.27 -9.48 -7.92
CA ARG A 187 9.55 -8.43 -8.65
C ARG A 187 8.85 -9.00 -9.89
N GLU A 188 9.50 -9.92 -10.59
CA GLU A 188 8.91 -10.61 -11.73
C GLU A 188 7.76 -11.56 -11.32
N ALA A 189 7.95 -12.34 -10.25
CA ALA A 189 6.89 -13.21 -9.72
C ALA A 189 5.66 -12.41 -9.29
N GLN A 190 5.90 -11.27 -8.64
CA GLN A 190 4.84 -10.35 -8.28
C GLN A 190 4.13 -9.76 -9.51
N HIS A 191 4.87 -9.36 -10.54
CA HIS A 191 4.29 -8.89 -11.80
C HIS A 191 3.31 -9.92 -12.36
N ARG A 192 3.75 -11.18 -12.46
CA ARG A 192 2.93 -12.29 -12.97
C ARG A 192 1.68 -12.52 -12.11
N ALA A 193 1.79 -12.42 -10.79
CA ALA A 193 0.65 -12.56 -9.89
C ALA A 193 -0.38 -11.44 -10.10
N ILE A 194 0.07 -10.18 -10.16
CA ILE A 194 -0.79 -9.03 -10.40
C ILE A 194 -1.46 -9.11 -11.77
N ALA A 195 -0.71 -9.48 -12.81
CA ALA A 195 -1.24 -9.67 -14.15
C ALA A 195 -2.35 -10.73 -14.18
N ARG A 196 -2.13 -11.87 -13.49
CA ARG A 196 -3.15 -12.91 -13.30
C ARG A 196 -4.38 -12.36 -12.58
N TYR A 197 -4.22 -11.62 -11.48
CA TYR A 197 -5.35 -11.08 -10.73
C TYR A 197 -6.22 -10.13 -11.55
N ARG A 198 -5.61 -9.36 -12.46
CA ARG A 198 -6.34 -8.47 -13.36
C ARG A 198 -7.09 -9.24 -14.43
N ALA A 199 -6.52 -10.33 -14.93
CA ALA A 199 -7.12 -11.16 -15.97
C ALA A 199 -8.28 -12.04 -15.45
N THR A 200 -8.30 -12.34 -14.14
CA THR A 200 -9.38 -13.12 -13.52
C THR A 200 -10.58 -12.23 -13.18
N GLU A 201 -11.61 -12.24 -14.01
CA GLU A 201 -12.92 -11.70 -13.65
C GLU A 201 -13.61 -12.57 -12.59
N LEU A 202 -14.28 -11.93 -11.64
CA LEU A 202 -15.03 -12.59 -10.58
C LEU A 202 -16.52 -12.31 -10.74
N SER A 203 -17.30 -13.37 -10.82
CA SER A 203 -18.75 -13.27 -10.64
C SER A 203 -19.09 -12.79 -9.23
N PRO A 204 -20.30 -12.23 -8.98
CA PRO A 204 -20.72 -11.86 -7.64
C PRO A 204 -20.61 -13.02 -6.64
N GLY A 205 -20.97 -14.24 -7.06
CA GLY A 205 -20.87 -15.44 -6.21
C GLY A 205 -19.42 -15.84 -5.91
N ALA A 206 -18.53 -15.71 -6.89
CA ALA A 206 -17.09 -15.96 -6.71
C ALA A 206 -16.45 -14.94 -5.75
N ALA A 207 -16.83 -13.66 -5.87
CA ALA A 207 -16.37 -12.62 -4.96
C ALA A 207 -16.86 -12.86 -3.52
N ASP A 208 -18.14 -13.19 -3.33
CA ASP A 208 -18.70 -13.53 -2.02
C ASP A 208 -17.99 -14.75 -1.40
N HIS A 209 -17.77 -15.80 -2.20
CA HIS A 209 -17.03 -16.98 -1.77
C HIS A 209 -15.60 -16.64 -1.34
N ALA A 210 -14.88 -15.87 -2.16
CA ALA A 210 -13.51 -15.43 -1.86
C ALA A 210 -13.43 -14.62 -0.56
N ILE A 211 -14.39 -13.73 -0.29
CA ILE A 211 -14.45 -12.96 0.95
C ILE A 211 -14.65 -13.89 2.17
N LEU A 212 -15.49 -14.91 2.03
CA LEU A 212 -15.67 -15.90 3.09
C LEU A 212 -14.43 -16.78 3.30
N GLU A 213 -13.72 -17.14 2.23
CA GLU A 213 -12.44 -17.84 2.33
C GLU A 213 -11.37 -16.98 3.03
N LEU A 214 -11.32 -15.68 2.76
CA LEU A 214 -10.43 -14.77 3.49
C LEU A 214 -10.73 -14.72 4.99
N TYR A 215 -12.01 -14.78 5.37
CA TYR A 215 -12.43 -14.86 6.77
C TYR A 215 -12.03 -16.22 7.40
N ARG A 216 -12.30 -17.34 6.71
CA ARG A 216 -11.94 -18.70 7.16
C ARG A 216 -10.44 -18.85 7.33
N ALA A 217 -9.68 -18.30 6.38
CA ALA A 217 -8.24 -18.23 6.40
C ALA A 217 -7.72 -17.16 7.37
N GLY A 218 -8.55 -16.53 8.22
CA GLY A 218 -8.12 -15.60 9.26
C GLY A 218 -7.39 -14.36 8.75
N VAL A 219 -7.52 -14.02 7.46
CA VAL A 219 -6.93 -12.83 6.85
C VAL A 219 -7.73 -11.60 7.26
N ILE A 220 -9.06 -11.73 7.32
CA ILE A 220 -9.99 -10.67 7.73
C ILE A 220 -10.84 -11.11 8.92
N THR A 221 -11.32 -10.16 9.71
CA THR A 221 -12.32 -10.41 10.75
C THR A 221 -13.74 -10.27 10.21
N VAL A 222 -14.72 -10.87 10.89
CA VAL A 222 -16.14 -10.78 10.49
C VAL A 222 -16.62 -9.34 10.33
N THR A 223 -16.10 -8.41 11.13
CA THR A 223 -16.41 -6.99 11.09
C THR A 223 -15.95 -6.29 9.81
N ARG A 224 -14.96 -6.85 9.09
CA ARG A 224 -14.41 -6.28 7.85
C ARG A 224 -15.15 -6.74 6.60
N ILE A 225 -15.97 -7.79 6.69
CA ILE A 225 -16.71 -8.34 5.54
C ILE A 225 -17.61 -7.27 4.93
N ALA A 226 -18.43 -6.58 5.75
CA ALA A 226 -19.32 -5.53 5.27
C ALA A 226 -18.56 -4.37 4.61
N GLU A 227 -17.40 -4.03 5.16
CA GLU A 227 -16.53 -2.97 4.68
C GLU A 227 -15.90 -3.30 3.30
N ILE A 228 -15.49 -4.56 3.12
CA ILE A 228 -14.92 -5.06 1.86
C ILE A 228 -16.02 -5.14 0.80
N LEU A 229 -17.21 -5.67 1.13
CA LEU A 229 -18.34 -5.73 0.22
C LEU A 229 -18.79 -4.33 -0.26
N ALA A 230 -18.83 -3.35 0.65
CA ALA A 230 -19.13 -1.97 0.28
C ALA A 230 -18.12 -1.41 -0.73
N ARG A 231 -16.82 -1.63 -0.49
CA ARG A 231 -15.75 -1.21 -1.42
C ARG A 231 -15.73 -1.96 -2.73
N TRP A 232 -16.16 -3.22 -2.74
CA TRP A 232 -16.26 -4.01 -3.96
C TRP A 232 -17.33 -3.45 -4.88
N GLN A 233 -18.44 -2.99 -4.30
CA GLN A 233 -19.55 -2.37 -5.03
C GLN A 233 -19.21 -0.94 -5.46
N ASP A 234 -18.61 -0.16 -4.57
CA ASP A 234 -18.25 1.25 -4.78
C ASP A 234 -16.78 1.48 -4.37
N PRO A 235 -15.81 1.18 -5.25
CA PRO A 235 -14.42 1.31 -4.90
C PRO A 235 -14.02 2.79 -4.83
N PRO A 236 -13.18 3.18 -3.85
CA PRO A 236 -12.76 4.57 -3.70
C PRO A 236 -11.83 5.04 -4.81
N CYS A 237 -11.32 4.13 -5.65
CA CYS A 237 -10.50 4.44 -6.79
C CYS A 237 -10.66 3.40 -7.90
N ASP A 238 -10.24 3.76 -9.11
CA ASP A 238 -10.39 2.91 -10.28
C ASP A 238 -9.36 1.77 -10.26
N TRP A 239 -9.84 0.58 -9.88
CA TRP A 239 -9.07 -0.68 -9.93
C TRP A 239 -9.48 -1.54 -11.13
N GLY A 240 -10.22 -0.98 -12.08
CA GLY A 240 -10.80 -1.71 -13.20
C GLY A 240 -12.08 -2.47 -12.85
N GLY A 241 -12.41 -3.44 -13.70
CA GLY A 241 -13.61 -4.27 -13.59
C GLY A 241 -13.64 -5.17 -12.34
N PRO A 242 -14.72 -5.97 -12.17
CA PRO A 242 -14.90 -6.89 -11.04
C PRO A 242 -13.94 -8.07 -11.15
N SER A 243 -12.66 -7.85 -10.87
CA SER A 243 -11.58 -8.83 -10.98
C SER A 243 -11.01 -9.22 -9.62
N ALA A 244 -10.23 -10.29 -9.57
CA ALA A 244 -9.46 -10.67 -8.39
C ALA A 244 -8.54 -9.54 -7.93
N TRP A 245 -8.05 -8.70 -8.86
CA TRP A 245 -7.28 -7.50 -8.56
C TRP A 245 -8.08 -6.45 -7.78
N ARG A 246 -9.33 -6.19 -8.17
CA ARG A 246 -10.20 -5.27 -7.43
C ARG A 246 -10.43 -5.78 -6.01
N LEU A 247 -10.65 -7.08 -5.84
CA LEU A 247 -10.91 -7.69 -4.54
C LEU A 247 -9.67 -7.59 -3.64
N PHE A 248 -8.50 -7.91 -4.19
CA PHE A 248 -7.22 -7.76 -3.50
C PHE A 248 -7.04 -6.32 -2.97
N ASN A 249 -7.38 -5.31 -3.77
CA ASN A 249 -7.28 -3.91 -3.34
C ASN A 249 -8.34 -3.53 -2.29
N CYS A 250 -9.58 -4.01 -2.40
CA CYS A 250 -10.60 -3.82 -1.35
C CYS A 250 -10.11 -4.34 0.01
N VAL A 251 -9.50 -5.53 0.01
CA VAL A 251 -9.03 -6.21 1.22
C VAL A 251 -7.80 -5.50 1.81
N THR A 252 -6.80 -5.20 0.99
CA THR A 252 -5.59 -4.50 1.47
C THR A 252 -5.92 -3.12 2.05
N GLN A 253 -6.89 -2.40 1.49
CA GLN A 253 -7.36 -1.14 2.06
C GLN A 253 -8.16 -1.33 3.36
N ALA A 254 -9.01 -2.35 3.45
CA ALA A 254 -9.70 -2.68 4.70
C ALA A 254 -8.74 -3.10 5.83
N LEU A 255 -7.55 -3.59 5.45
CA LEU A 255 -6.48 -4.00 6.36
C LEU A 255 -5.39 -2.92 6.59
N ALA A 256 -5.59 -1.71 6.07
CA ALA A 256 -4.65 -0.61 6.26
C ALA A 256 -4.31 -0.41 7.75
N GLY A 257 -3.02 -0.23 8.07
CA GLY A 257 -2.50 -0.15 9.43
C GLY A 257 -2.22 -1.51 10.10
N ARG A 258 -3.00 -2.57 9.82
CA ARG A 258 -2.77 -3.91 10.40
C ARG A 258 -1.75 -4.75 9.65
N ILE A 259 -1.60 -4.54 8.34
CA ILE A 259 -0.58 -5.23 7.53
C ILE A 259 0.83 -4.93 8.08
N ALA A 260 1.07 -3.69 8.53
CA ALA A 260 2.33 -3.30 9.16
C ALA A 260 2.61 -4.06 10.47
N GLU A 261 1.56 -4.43 11.21
CA GLU A 261 1.66 -5.15 12.48
C GLU A 261 1.80 -6.67 12.29
N ASN A 262 1.24 -7.22 11.20
CA ASN A 262 1.30 -8.64 10.90
C ASN A 262 1.57 -8.90 9.40
N PRO A 263 2.85 -8.91 8.98
CA PRO A 263 3.25 -9.15 7.59
C PRO A 263 2.78 -10.49 7.01
N SER A 264 2.52 -11.50 7.85
CA SER A 264 2.03 -12.80 7.38
C SER A 264 0.62 -12.73 6.77
N LEU A 265 -0.14 -11.67 7.07
CA LEU A 265 -1.47 -11.46 6.48
C LEU A 265 -1.40 -11.23 4.96
N THR A 266 -0.39 -10.52 4.48
CA THR A 266 -0.23 -10.26 3.05
C THR A 266 0.05 -11.56 2.29
N ARG A 267 0.89 -12.43 2.85
CA ARG A 267 1.17 -13.76 2.27
C ARG A 267 -0.09 -14.61 2.18
N ARG A 268 -0.85 -14.73 3.27
CA ARG A 268 -2.11 -15.49 3.31
C ARG A 268 -3.17 -14.91 2.38
N LEU A 269 -3.21 -13.59 2.23
CA LEU A 269 -4.06 -12.92 1.24
C LEU A 269 -3.72 -13.39 -0.18
N HIS A 270 -2.43 -13.38 -0.55
CA HIS A 270 -1.99 -13.90 -1.85
C HIS A 270 -2.38 -15.36 -2.04
N GLU A 271 -2.17 -16.22 -1.05
CA GLU A 271 -2.55 -17.64 -1.12
C GLU A 271 -4.04 -17.84 -1.44
N VAL A 272 -4.92 -17.10 -0.78
CA VAL A 272 -6.37 -17.18 -1.03
C VAL A 272 -6.73 -16.66 -2.42
N ILE A 273 -6.21 -15.50 -2.82
CA ILE A 273 -6.51 -14.91 -4.12
C ILE A 273 -5.94 -15.77 -5.27
N ASP A 274 -4.76 -16.37 -5.09
CA ASP A 274 -4.16 -17.31 -6.04
C ASP A 274 -5.06 -18.55 -6.23
N ALA A 275 -5.56 -19.13 -5.14
CA ALA A 275 -6.47 -20.27 -5.20
C ALA A 275 -7.75 -19.94 -5.97
N ILE A 276 -8.33 -18.76 -5.74
CA ILE A 276 -9.51 -18.29 -6.48
C ILE A 276 -9.22 -18.12 -7.97
N CYS A 277 -8.07 -17.52 -8.32
CA CYS A 277 -7.69 -17.36 -9.73
C CYS A 277 -7.50 -18.71 -10.44
N ILE A 278 -6.95 -19.71 -9.76
CA ILE A 278 -6.80 -21.05 -10.31
C ILE A 278 -8.18 -21.71 -10.51
N GLY A 279 -9.07 -21.59 -9.52
CA GLY A 279 -10.44 -22.13 -9.61
C GLY A 279 -11.24 -21.57 -10.79
N GLU A 280 -11.26 -20.25 -10.95
CA GLU A 280 -11.98 -19.60 -12.06
C GLU A 280 -11.38 -19.93 -13.43
N SER A 281 -10.04 -20.13 -13.51
CA SER A 281 -9.39 -20.54 -14.76
C SER A 281 -9.74 -21.97 -15.19
N ALA A 282 -10.08 -22.84 -14.23
CA ALA A 282 -10.50 -24.21 -14.50
C ALA A 282 -11.98 -24.30 -14.92
N ASP A 283 -12.82 -23.38 -14.44
CA ASP A 283 -14.25 -23.29 -14.78
C ASP A 283 -14.53 -22.42 -16.03
N ALA A 284 -13.48 -21.85 -16.64
CA ALA A 284 -13.61 -21.11 -17.89
C ALA A 284 -14.10 -22.03 -19.02
N PRO A 285 -15.17 -21.69 -19.76
CA PRO A 285 -15.68 -22.52 -20.83
C PRO A 285 -14.60 -22.69 -21.91
N VAL A 286 -14.29 -23.95 -22.24
CA VAL A 286 -13.41 -24.29 -23.38
C VAL A 286 -13.99 -23.62 -24.63
N PRO A 287 -13.23 -22.77 -25.35
CA PRO A 287 -13.74 -22.15 -26.56
C PRO A 287 -14.14 -23.25 -27.54
N ALA A 288 -15.40 -23.23 -27.97
CA ALA A 288 -15.93 -24.19 -28.93
C ALA A 288 -15.03 -24.17 -30.17
N ALA A 289 -14.47 -25.33 -30.51
CA ALA A 289 -13.64 -25.49 -31.68
C ALA A 289 -14.38 -24.96 -32.91
N LEU A 290 -13.77 -23.99 -33.61
CA LEU A 290 -14.26 -23.48 -34.87
C LEU A 290 -14.53 -24.68 -35.81
N PRO A 291 -15.71 -24.78 -36.44
CA PRO A 291 -16.00 -25.88 -37.33
C PRO A 291 -14.99 -25.85 -38.48
N ALA A 292 -14.37 -27.00 -38.74
CA ALA A 292 -13.46 -27.19 -39.86
C ALA A 292 -14.18 -26.78 -41.15
N ALA A 293 -13.62 -25.78 -41.84
CA ALA A 293 -14.10 -25.38 -43.15
C ALA A 293 -13.96 -26.57 -44.12
N VAL A 294 -15.08 -26.95 -44.73
CA VAL A 294 -15.17 -27.93 -45.83
C VAL A 294 -14.94 -27.20 -47.15
#